data_AF-A0A9N9I9P6-F1
#
_entry.id   AF-A0A9N9I9P6-F1
#
_cell.length_a   1.000
_cell.length_b   1.000
_cell.length_c   1.000
_cell.angle_alpha   90.00
_cell.angle_beta   90.00
_cell.angle_gamma   90.00
#
_symmetry.space_group_name_H-M   'P 1'
#
loop_
_entity.id
_entity.type
_entity.pdbx_description
1 polymer ?
#
loop_
_entity_poly.entity_id
_entity_poly.type
_entity_poly.pdbx_seq_one_letter_code
_entity_poly.pdbx_strand_id
1 'polypeptide(L)'
;MSREKINDSRSGYDFHYLMQEIAKVIDKKIVPIANNSEQYITFLVGQLQFIDSLKFSLPGLAKMAENLCDEKKGQTKTPEQLAKCFPIMSKFISPHLLSLLTCKGIFPYQWLTSKNKFKETQLPS
;
A
#
# COMPACT_ATOMS: atom_id res chain seq x y z
N MET A 1 -23.06 -25.36 10.96
CA MET A 1 -22.06 -25.11 9.91
C MET A 1 -21.54 -23.69 10.11
N SER A 2 -20.61 -23.53 11.03
CA SER A 2 -20.11 -22.21 11.47
C SER A 2 -19.02 -21.76 10.50
N ARG A 3 -19.25 -20.63 9.83
CA ARG A 3 -18.24 -20.00 8.97
C ARG A 3 -17.13 -19.45 9.85
N GLU A 4 -15.97 -20.10 9.84
CA GLU A 4 -14.72 -19.51 10.31
C GLU A 4 -14.46 -18.23 9.51
N LYS A 5 -14.56 -17.09 10.18
CA LYS A 5 -13.98 -15.84 9.68
C LYS A 5 -12.47 -16.02 9.78
N ILE A 6 -11.81 -16.22 8.65
CA ILE A 6 -10.36 -16.10 8.54
C ILE A 6 -10.05 -14.62 8.79
N ASN A 7 -9.73 -14.27 10.04
CA ASN A 7 -9.08 -13.01 10.38
C ASN A 7 -7.64 -13.10 9.85
N ASP A 8 -7.43 -12.70 8.60
CA ASP A 8 -6.09 -12.53 8.03
C ASP A 8 -5.45 -11.24 8.58
N SER A 9 -5.09 -11.29 9.85
CA SER A 9 -4.13 -10.39 10.45
C SER A 9 -3.21 -11.23 11.32
N ARG A 10 -2.41 -12.10 10.70
CA ARG A 10 -1.28 -12.73 11.38
C ARG A 10 -0.25 -11.62 11.64
N SER A 11 -0.51 -10.94 12.75
CA SER A 11 0.14 -9.70 13.16
C SER A 11 1.54 -10.05 13.65
N GLY A 12 2.52 -9.71 12.83
CA GLY A 12 3.94 -9.86 13.14
C GLY A 12 4.69 -9.89 11.84
N TYR A 13 4.99 -8.71 11.27
CA TYR A 13 6.07 -8.68 10.30
C TYR A 13 7.33 -9.17 11.02
N ASP A 14 8.06 -10.05 10.37
CA ASP A 14 9.19 -10.81 10.89
C ASP A 14 10.46 -9.93 11.07
N PHE A 15 10.27 -8.74 11.65
CA PHE A 15 11.32 -7.78 11.94
C PHE A 15 12.44 -8.37 12.79
N HIS A 16 12.15 -9.40 13.60
CA HIS A 16 13.22 -10.06 14.35
C HIS A 16 14.29 -10.66 13.42
N TYR A 17 13.90 -11.22 12.25
CA TYR A 17 14.86 -11.79 11.30
C TYR A 17 15.65 -10.66 10.62
N LEU A 18 14.95 -9.59 10.25
CA LEU A 18 15.60 -8.40 9.72
C LEU A 18 16.58 -7.78 10.72
N MET A 19 16.25 -7.77 12.02
CA MET A 19 17.13 -7.32 13.09
C MET A 19 18.38 -8.18 13.22
N GLN A 20 18.21 -9.51 13.17
CA GLN A 20 19.34 -10.44 13.23
C GLN A 20 20.29 -10.24 12.05
N GLU A 21 19.77 -10.05 10.83
CA GLU A 21 20.62 -9.83 9.65
C GLU A 21 21.28 -8.44 9.64
N ILE A 22 20.54 -7.39 10.01
CA ILE A 22 21.07 -6.03 10.11
C ILE A 22 22.16 -5.95 11.17
N ALA A 23 21.99 -6.62 12.32
CA ALA A 23 22.98 -6.65 13.40
C ALA A 23 24.29 -7.35 12.99
N LYS A 24 24.26 -8.27 12.02
CA LYS A 24 25.47 -8.92 11.50
C LYS A 24 26.26 -8.01 10.54
N VAL A 25 25.57 -7.15 9.80
CA VAL A 25 26.17 -6.35 8.71
C VAL A 25 26.55 -4.94 9.19
N ILE A 26 25.85 -4.40 10.19
CA ILE A 26 25.97 -3.00 10.57
C ILE A 26 26.55 -2.88 11.99
N ASP A 27 27.72 -2.25 12.10
CA ASP A 27 28.36 -1.91 13.38
C ASP A 27 27.78 -0.63 14.02
N LYS A 28 26.48 -0.39 13.85
CA LYS A 28 25.78 0.77 14.40
C LYS A 28 24.78 0.31 15.45
N LYS A 29 24.61 1.14 16.47
CA LYS A 29 23.62 0.92 17.52
C LYS A 29 22.22 0.84 16.90
N ILE A 30 21.58 -0.31 17.10
CA ILE A 30 20.17 -0.53 16.78
C ILE A 30 19.37 -0.17 18.02
N VAL A 31 18.40 0.72 17.90
CA VAL A 31 17.48 1.08 18.99
C VAL A 31 16.08 0.59 18.61
N PRO A 32 15.65 -0.58 19.13
CA PRO A 32 14.32 -1.09 18.87
C PRO A 32 13.28 -0.37 19.72
N ILE A 33 12.11 -0.12 19.13
CA ILE A 33 10.87 0.24 19.83
C ILE A 33 9.90 -0.90 19.56
N ALA A 34 9.79 -1.79 20.54
CA ALA A 34 9.00 -3.01 20.46
C ALA A 34 7.84 -2.97 21.46
N ASN A 35 6.71 -3.58 21.09
CA ASN A 35 5.60 -3.84 22.02
C ASN A 35 5.90 -5.04 22.92
N ASN A 36 6.53 -6.08 22.36
CA ASN A 36 7.04 -7.25 23.09
C ASN A 36 8.21 -7.87 22.31
N SER A 37 8.82 -8.94 22.84
CA SER A 37 10.01 -9.58 22.25
C SER A 37 9.82 -10.12 20.84
N GLU A 38 8.58 -10.34 20.40
CA GLU A 38 8.21 -10.86 19.07
C GLU A 38 7.56 -9.79 18.17
N GLN A 39 7.13 -8.66 18.75
CA GLN A 39 6.38 -7.61 18.06
C GLN A 39 7.15 -6.28 18.10
N TYR A 40 8.04 -6.11 17.14
CA TYR A 40 8.72 -4.85 16.87
C TYR A 40 7.79 -3.92 16.08
N ILE A 41 7.65 -2.66 16.53
CA ILE A 41 6.84 -1.66 15.82
C ILE A 41 7.73 -0.83 14.89
N THR A 42 8.91 -0.44 15.39
CA THR A 42 9.89 0.35 14.67
C THR A 42 11.26 0.13 15.27
N PHE A 43 12.32 0.38 14.51
CA PHE A 43 13.68 0.38 15.02
C PHE A 43 14.51 1.41 14.27
N LEU A 44 15.50 1.96 14.96
CA LEU A 44 16.43 2.94 14.42
C LEU A 44 17.78 2.27 14.18
N VAL A 45 18.39 2.56 13.03
CA VAL A 45 19.76 2.16 12.69
C VAL A 45 20.54 3.41 12.29
N GLY A 46 21.29 3.98 13.23
CA GLY A 46 21.94 5.28 13.03
C GLY A 46 20.90 6.39 12.76
N GLN A 47 20.84 6.87 11.51
CA GLN A 47 19.91 7.92 11.06
C GLN A 47 18.69 7.37 10.29
N LEU A 48 18.62 6.05 10.08
CA LEU A 48 17.51 5.41 9.36
C LEU A 48 16.47 4.91 10.36
N GLN A 49 15.20 5.24 10.11
CA GLN A 49 14.07 4.73 10.87
C GLN A 49 13.26 3.76 10.02
N PHE A 50 13.07 2.54 10.53
CA PHE A 50 12.27 1.52 9.89
C PHE A 50 10.94 1.40 10.62
N ILE A 51 9.84 1.52 9.90
CA ILE A 51 8.49 1.59 10.48
C ILE A 51 7.64 0.47 9.88
N ASP A 52 6.90 -0.24 10.73
CA ASP A 52 5.84 -1.13 10.29
C ASP A 52 4.62 -0.32 9.82
N SER A 53 4.46 -0.16 8.51
CA SER A 53 3.33 0.58 7.92
C SER A 53 1.97 -0.01 8.28
N LEU A 54 1.86 -1.32 8.57
CA LEU A 54 0.60 -1.96 8.94
C LEU A 54 0.22 -1.64 10.39
N LYS A 55 1.22 -1.54 11.29
CA LYS A 55 1.00 -1.16 12.68
C LYS A 55 0.83 0.35 12.85
N PHE A 56 1.45 1.16 11.99
CA PHE A 56 1.44 2.63 12.08
C PHE A 56 0.26 3.33 11.39
N SER A 57 -0.87 2.64 11.21
CA SER A 57 -2.15 3.21 10.76
C SER A 57 -2.31 3.32 9.25
N LEU A 58 -2.50 2.16 8.63
CA LEU A 58 -3.24 2.04 7.39
C LEU A 58 -4.45 1.12 7.65
N PRO A 59 -5.70 1.55 7.38
CA PRO A 59 -6.81 0.60 7.39
C PRO A 59 -6.45 -0.56 6.46
N GLY A 60 -6.76 -1.80 6.84
CA GLY A 60 -6.38 -2.96 6.03
C GLY A 60 -6.77 -2.77 4.57
N LEU A 61 -6.04 -3.41 3.64
CA LEU A 61 -6.22 -3.22 2.20
C LEU A 61 -7.70 -3.30 1.75
N ALA A 62 -8.47 -4.21 2.36
CA ALA A 62 -9.91 -4.32 2.13
C ALA A 62 -10.66 -3.00 2.38
N LYS A 63 -10.39 -2.36 3.52
CA LYS A 63 -10.98 -1.07 3.91
C LYS A 63 -10.46 0.11 3.08
N MET A 64 -9.27 0.00 2.49
CA MET A 64 -8.84 0.96 1.47
C MET A 64 -9.54 0.75 0.13
N ALA A 65 -9.78 -0.50 -0.26
CA ALA A 65 -10.48 -0.84 -1.49
C ALA A 65 -11.94 -0.37 -1.45
N GLU A 66 -12.56 -0.30 -0.27
CA GLU A 66 -13.84 0.39 -0.06
C GLU A 66 -13.82 1.85 -0.53
N ASN A 67 -12.67 2.53 -0.62
CA ASN A 67 -12.62 3.88 -1.17
C ASN A 67 -12.88 3.94 -2.68
N LEU A 68 -12.74 2.82 -3.39
CA LEU A 68 -12.92 2.72 -4.85
C LEU A 68 -14.37 2.41 -5.27
N CYS A 69 -15.11 1.66 -4.45
CA CYS A 69 -16.48 1.23 -4.76
C CYS A 69 -17.46 1.58 -3.63
N ASP A 70 -18.74 1.75 -3.93
CA ASP A 70 -19.77 1.85 -2.91
C ASP A 70 -20.30 0.45 -2.57
N GLU A 71 -19.85 -0.12 -1.44
CA GLU A 71 -20.22 -1.48 -0.99
C GLU A 71 -21.74 -1.70 -0.91
N LYS A 72 -22.50 -0.65 -0.61
CA LYS A 72 -23.97 -0.72 -0.46
C LYS A 72 -24.72 -0.88 -1.79
N LYS A 73 -24.07 -0.65 -2.93
CA LYS A 73 -24.73 -0.63 -4.25
C LYS A 73 -24.03 -1.48 -5.32
N GLY A 74 -22.83 -2.01 -5.06
CA GLY A 74 -22.04 -2.71 -6.09
C GLY A 74 -21.69 -1.84 -7.29
N GLN A 75 -21.79 -0.52 -7.14
CA GLN A 75 -21.56 0.47 -8.19
C GLN A 75 -20.22 1.17 -7.96
N THR A 76 -19.53 1.47 -9.06
CA THR A 76 -18.35 2.33 -9.05
C THR A 76 -18.75 3.74 -8.63
N LYS A 77 -17.95 4.35 -7.74
CA LYS A 77 -18.15 5.74 -7.32
C LYS A 77 -18.05 6.70 -8.50
N THR A 78 -18.82 7.77 -8.48
CA THR A 78 -18.69 8.85 -9.46
C THR A 78 -17.33 9.55 -9.30
N PRO A 79 -16.81 10.23 -10.34
CA PRO A 79 -15.57 10.99 -10.26
C PRO A 79 -15.53 11.99 -9.08
N GLU A 80 -16.66 12.62 -8.75
CA GLU A 80 -16.76 13.58 -7.64
C GLU A 80 -16.63 12.89 -6.28
N GLN A 81 -17.21 11.69 -6.12
CA GLN A 81 -17.07 10.88 -4.91
C GLN A 81 -15.62 10.39 -4.77
N LEU A 82 -14.98 9.96 -5.86
CA LEU A 82 -13.58 9.55 -5.86
C LEU A 82 -12.65 10.73 -5.51
N ALA A 83 -12.92 11.93 -6.02
CA ALA A 83 -12.12 13.11 -5.70
C ALA A 83 -12.15 13.46 -4.20
N LYS A 84 -13.27 13.17 -3.51
CA LYS A 84 -13.39 13.33 -2.05
C LYS A 84 -12.61 12.26 -1.28
N CYS A 85 -12.62 11.02 -1.75
CA CYS A 85 -11.85 9.92 -1.17
C CYS A 85 -10.32 10.09 -1.39
N PHE A 86 -9.92 10.73 -2.49
CA PHE A 86 -8.53 10.91 -2.88
C PHE A 86 -8.16 12.40 -3.09
N PRO A 87 -8.17 13.22 -2.02
CA PRO A 87 -8.03 14.68 -2.10
C PRO A 87 -6.64 15.14 -2.55
N ILE A 88 -5.61 14.31 -2.37
CA ILE A 88 -4.25 14.60 -2.85
C ILE A 88 -4.17 14.33 -4.35
N MET A 89 -4.67 13.18 -4.80
CA MET A 89 -4.61 12.76 -6.20
C MET A 89 -5.49 13.66 -7.10
N SER A 90 -6.65 14.10 -6.61
CA SER A 90 -7.55 15.00 -7.34
C SER A 90 -6.99 16.39 -7.59
N LYS A 91 -5.90 16.79 -6.90
CA LYS A 91 -5.18 18.03 -7.20
C LYS A 91 -4.31 17.94 -8.46
N PHE A 92 -3.88 16.74 -8.82
CA PHE A 92 -2.93 16.51 -9.93
C PHE A 92 -3.57 15.81 -11.13
N ILE A 93 -4.72 15.15 -10.94
CA ILE A 93 -5.40 14.37 -11.96
C ILE A 93 -6.77 14.99 -12.25
N SER A 94 -7.08 15.17 -13.54
CA SER A 94 -8.39 15.67 -13.96
C SER A 94 -9.53 14.74 -13.53
N PRO A 95 -10.71 15.25 -13.17
CA PRO A 95 -11.82 14.42 -12.68
C PRO A 95 -12.23 13.29 -13.62
N HIS A 96 -12.23 13.53 -14.93
CA HIS A 96 -12.57 12.50 -15.92
C HIS A 96 -11.63 11.28 -15.87
N LEU A 97 -10.35 11.48 -15.53
CA LEU A 97 -9.36 10.41 -15.39
C LEU A 97 -9.47 9.65 -14.06
N LEU A 98 -10.15 10.20 -13.04
CA LEU A 98 -10.35 9.50 -11.77
C LEU A 98 -11.18 8.22 -11.95
N SER A 99 -12.02 8.18 -12.98
CA SER A 99 -12.75 6.96 -13.36
C SER A 99 -11.83 5.78 -13.69
N LEU A 100 -10.58 6.03 -14.11
CA LEU A 100 -9.59 4.98 -14.39
C LEU A 100 -9.14 4.23 -13.13
N LEU A 101 -9.32 4.80 -11.93
CA LEU A 101 -8.94 4.16 -10.66
C LEU A 101 -9.75 2.89 -10.37
N THR A 102 -10.98 2.79 -10.91
CA THR A 102 -11.84 1.62 -10.73
C THR A 102 -11.66 0.59 -11.85
N CYS A 103 -10.90 0.92 -12.89
CA CYS A 103 -10.69 0.07 -14.03
C CYS A 103 -9.54 -0.92 -13.80
N LYS A 104 -9.86 -2.21 -13.71
CA LYS A 104 -8.85 -3.26 -13.64
C LYS A 104 -8.38 -3.65 -15.05
N GLY A 105 -7.06 -3.76 -15.24
CA GLY A 105 -6.48 -4.38 -16.44
C GLY A 105 -6.41 -3.50 -17.69
N ILE A 106 -6.78 -2.22 -17.61
CA ILE A 106 -6.68 -1.28 -18.74
C ILE A 106 -5.22 -0.86 -19.00
N PHE A 107 -4.39 -0.85 -17.95
CA PHE A 107 -3.00 -0.43 -18.08
C PHE A 107 -2.16 -1.51 -18.79
N PRO A 108 -1.46 -1.19 -19.90
CA PRO A 108 -0.81 -2.18 -20.76
C PRO A 108 0.55 -2.63 -20.20
N TYR A 109 0.51 -3.41 -19.10
CA TYR A 109 1.72 -3.89 -18.42
C TYR A 109 2.66 -4.69 -19.32
N GLN A 110 2.13 -5.50 -20.24
CA GLN A 110 2.94 -6.30 -21.18
C GLN A 110 3.71 -5.43 -22.18
N TRP A 111 3.13 -4.30 -22.57
CA TRP A 111 3.81 -3.38 -23.48
C TRP A 111 4.90 -2.60 -22.77
N LEU A 112 4.75 -2.26 -21.50
CA LEU A 112 5.63 -1.35 -20.77
C LEU A 112 6.98 -1.97 -20.36
N THR A 113 7.81 -2.33 -21.35
CA THR A 113 9.09 -3.03 -21.16
C THR A 113 10.29 -2.11 -20.92
N SER A 114 10.18 -0.81 -21.19
CA SER A 114 11.28 0.14 -20.99
C SER A 114 10.78 1.53 -20.62
N LYS A 115 11.64 2.32 -19.95
CA LYS A 115 11.32 3.70 -19.54
C LYS A 115 11.02 4.63 -20.72
N ASN A 116 11.55 4.34 -21.91
CA ASN A 116 11.32 5.15 -23.10
C ASN A 116 9.85 5.13 -23.54
N LYS A 117 9.11 4.06 -23.22
CA LYS A 117 7.69 3.91 -23.58
C LYS A 117 6.78 4.93 -22.92
N PHE A 118 7.18 5.49 -21.77
CA PHE A 118 6.43 6.58 -21.13
C PHE A 118 6.53 7.92 -21.90
N LYS A 119 7.49 8.06 -22.83
CA LYS A 119 7.61 9.24 -23.68
C LYS A 119 6.77 9.12 -24.95
N GLU A 120 6.24 7.94 -25.24
CA GLU A 120 5.41 7.71 -26.40
C GLU A 120 4.02 8.31 -26.14
N THR A 121 3.52 9.08 -27.10
CA THR A 121 2.22 9.78 -26.99
C THR A 121 1.06 8.97 -27.57
N GLN A 122 1.33 7.76 -28.05
CA GLN A 122 0.38 6.87 -28.72
C GLN A 122 0.32 5.54 -27.95
N LEU A 123 -0.84 4.90 -27.98
CA LEU A 123 -0.98 3.56 -27.40
C LEU A 123 -0.26 2.52 -28.29
N PRO A 124 0.23 1.42 -27.68
CA PRO A 124 0.63 0.25 -28.44
C PRO A 124 -0.44 -0.21 -29.41
N SER A 125 -0.01 -0.54 -30.64
CA SER A 125 -0.81 -1.29 -31.62
C SER A 125 -0.99 -2.74 -31.20
#